data_AF-A0A0D2ID45-F1
#
_entry.id   AF-A0A0D2ID45-F1
#
_cell.length_a   1.000
_cell.length_b   1.000
_cell.length_c   1.000
_cell.angle_alpha   90.00
_cell.angle_beta   90.00
_cell.angle_gamma   90.00
#
_symmetry.space_group_name_H-M   'P 1'
#
loop_
_entity.id
_entity.type
_entity.pdbx_description
1 polymer ?
#
loop_
_entity_poly.entity_id
_entity_poly.type
_entity_poly.pdbx_seq_one_letter_code
_entity_poly.pdbx_strand_id
1 'polypeptide(L)'
;MVKSAALREGDTLLNVERTRFETSHEGQYTRQLDRALPGTHTRRIYNGLKRDEAQIVAQLRTGKSRLNRTLYSIGTVDTKLCEWCQRPETVRHFLVECSRWTGNHEMVRCVLSPRRLVQRKVQDVARRESRWDATQEVLEEPPIM
;
A
#
# COMPACT_ATOMS: atom_id res chain seq x y z
N MET A 1 40.85 6.52 8.67
CA MET A 1 40.02 7.31 9.62
C MET A 1 39.31 6.35 10.55
N VAL A 2 39.60 6.38 11.85
CA VAL A 2 38.92 5.56 12.85
C VAL A 2 37.70 6.36 13.35
N LYS A 3 36.48 5.84 13.19
CA LYS A 3 35.26 6.47 13.73
C LYS A 3 35.42 6.68 15.24
N SER A 4 35.01 7.84 15.77
CA SER A 4 35.07 8.14 17.21
C SER A 4 34.22 7.17 18.04
N ALA A 5 34.48 7.06 19.35
CA ALA A 5 33.69 6.21 20.24
C ALA A 5 32.20 6.57 20.23
N ALA A 6 31.87 7.87 20.22
CA ALA A 6 30.50 8.36 20.11
C ALA A 6 29.80 7.93 18.81
N LEU A 7 30.52 7.93 17.67
CA LEU A 7 29.96 7.44 16.40
C LEU A 7 29.67 5.93 16.43
N ARG A 8 30.52 5.14 17.09
CA ARG A 8 30.30 3.69 17.25
C ARG A 8 29.10 3.39 18.16
N GLU A 9 28.94 4.16 19.21
CA GLU A 9 27.81 4.00 20.14
C GLU A 9 26.48 4.38 19.48
N GLY A 10 26.46 5.49 18.73
CA GLY A 10 25.30 5.87 17.91
C GLY A 10 24.94 4.82 16.86
N ASP A 11 25.93 4.26 16.14
CA ASP A 11 25.70 3.17 15.18
C ASP A 11 25.12 1.92 15.88
N THR A 12 25.58 1.61 17.09
CA THR A 12 25.05 0.47 17.88
C THR A 12 23.58 0.67 18.24
N LEU A 13 23.21 1.85 18.75
CA LEU A 13 21.82 2.16 19.12
C LEU A 13 20.88 2.10 17.91
N LEU A 14 21.30 2.67 16.77
CA LEU A 14 20.51 2.61 15.54
C LEU A 14 20.33 1.17 15.03
N ASN A 15 21.34 0.31 15.20
CA ASN A 15 21.24 -1.10 14.83
C ASN A 15 20.30 -1.86 15.76
N VAL A 16 20.34 -1.61 17.07
CA VAL A 16 19.41 -2.24 18.04
C VAL A 16 17.96 -1.88 17.72
N GLU A 17 17.67 -0.60 17.49
CA GLU A 17 16.33 -0.14 17.11
C GLU A 17 15.88 -0.72 15.76
N ARG A 18 16.78 -0.80 14.78
CA ARG A 18 16.50 -1.45 13.50
C ARG A 18 16.16 -2.93 13.69
N THR A 19 16.95 -3.67 14.45
CA THR A 19 16.70 -5.09 14.71
C THR A 19 15.35 -5.27 15.43
N ARG A 20 15.04 -4.44 16.43
CA ARG A 20 13.75 -4.46 17.12
C ARG A 20 12.58 -4.22 16.15
N PHE A 21 12.72 -3.28 15.23
CA PHE A 21 11.72 -3.00 14.21
C PHE A 21 11.58 -4.13 13.18
N GLU A 22 12.69 -4.77 12.79
CA GLU A 22 12.70 -5.89 11.84
C GLU A 22 12.07 -7.16 12.42
N THR A 23 12.29 -7.43 13.71
CA THR A 23 11.78 -8.63 14.41
C THR A 23 10.35 -8.48 14.95
N SER A 24 9.85 -7.25 15.04
CA SER A 24 8.46 -6.95 15.41
C SER A 24 7.46 -7.64 14.47
N HIS A 25 6.30 -8.06 14.99
CA HIS A 25 5.20 -8.55 14.16
C HIS A 25 4.45 -7.38 13.49
N GLU A 26 4.41 -6.23 14.18
CA GLU A 26 3.78 -5.01 13.70
C GLU A 26 4.46 -4.51 12.43
N GLY A 27 3.68 -4.23 11.39
CA GLY A 27 4.21 -3.75 10.11
C GLY A 27 4.93 -4.82 9.29
N GLN A 28 4.88 -6.10 9.67
CA GLN A 28 5.47 -7.22 8.90
C GLN A 28 4.96 -7.23 7.45
N TYR A 29 3.65 -7.02 7.27
CA TYR A 29 3.04 -6.90 5.94
C TYR A 29 3.67 -5.76 5.11
N THR A 30 3.76 -4.56 5.68
CA THR A 30 4.34 -3.39 5.01
C THR A 30 5.81 -3.66 4.65
N ARG A 31 6.58 -4.31 5.52
CA ARG A 31 7.97 -4.71 5.23
C ARG A 31 8.09 -5.74 4.10
N GLN A 32 7.16 -6.69 4.03
CA GLN A 32 7.12 -7.70 2.95
C GLN A 32 6.78 -7.07 1.60
N LEU A 33 5.90 -6.06 1.59
CA LEU A 33 5.57 -5.32 0.38
C LEU A 33 6.64 -4.30 -0.02
N ASP A 34 7.15 -3.56 0.96
CA ASP A 34 8.08 -2.46 0.80
C ASP A 34 9.18 -2.52 1.86
N ARG A 35 10.31 -3.08 1.44
CA ARG A 35 11.51 -3.18 2.28
C ARG A 35 12.20 -1.84 2.45
N ALA A 36 11.94 -0.86 1.58
CA ALA A 36 12.47 0.49 1.75
C ALA A 36 11.66 1.19 2.85
N LEU A 37 12.20 1.19 4.06
CA LEU A 37 11.59 1.91 5.17
C LEU A 37 11.39 3.39 4.81
N PRO A 38 10.37 4.05 5.39
CA PRO A 38 10.10 5.45 5.09
C PRO A 38 11.36 6.30 5.25
N GLY A 39 11.86 6.80 4.12
CA GLY A 39 13.06 7.61 4.05
C GLY A 39 12.90 8.76 3.07
N THR A 40 13.99 9.42 2.73
CA THR A 40 13.98 10.57 1.80
C THR A 40 13.32 10.23 0.47
N HIS A 41 13.52 9.01 -0.04
CA HIS A 41 12.84 8.54 -1.25
C HIS A 41 11.32 8.49 -1.07
N THR A 42 10.84 7.89 0.02
CA THR A 42 9.41 7.82 0.32
C THR A 42 8.80 9.22 0.37
N ARG A 43 9.44 10.16 1.06
CA ARG A 43 8.98 11.56 1.12
C ARG A 43 8.88 12.19 -0.26
N ARG A 44 9.84 11.96 -1.17
CA ARG A 44 9.78 12.46 -2.55
C ARG A 44 8.60 11.89 -3.34
N ILE A 45 8.24 10.62 -3.13
CA ILE A 45 7.05 10.02 -3.76
C ILE A 45 5.81 10.78 -3.30
N TYR A 46 5.58 10.87 -1.99
CA TYR A 46 4.38 11.49 -1.42
C TYR A 46 4.26 12.98 -1.76
N ASN A 47 5.37 13.73 -1.74
CA ASN A 47 5.38 15.15 -2.11
C ASN A 47 4.99 15.39 -3.58
N GLY A 48 5.16 14.38 -4.45
CA GLY A 48 4.80 14.45 -5.86
C GLY A 48 3.36 14.04 -6.16
N LEU A 49 2.59 13.65 -5.15
CA LEU A 49 1.21 13.17 -5.25
C LEU A 49 0.24 14.19 -4.63
N LYS A 50 -0.99 14.21 -5.16
CA LYS A 50 -2.10 14.89 -4.49
C LYS A 50 -2.53 14.10 -3.25
N ARG A 51 -3.30 14.74 -2.36
CA ARG A 51 -3.71 14.15 -1.07
C ARG A 51 -4.48 12.83 -1.23
N ASP A 52 -5.42 12.79 -2.17
CA ASP A 52 -6.22 11.62 -2.56
C ASP A 52 -5.33 10.49 -3.09
N GLU A 53 -4.40 10.80 -3.99
CA GLU A 53 -3.45 9.84 -4.54
C GLU A 53 -2.52 9.27 -3.45
N ALA A 54 -2.02 10.13 -2.57
CA ALA A 54 -1.20 9.75 -1.43
C ALA A 54 -1.94 8.82 -0.46
N GLN A 55 -3.21 9.09 -0.19
CA GLN A 55 -4.07 8.23 0.64
C GLN A 55 -4.18 6.82 0.05
N ILE A 56 -4.46 6.72 -1.25
CA ILE A 56 -4.56 5.43 -1.93
C ILE A 56 -3.23 4.67 -1.91
N VAL A 57 -2.11 5.36 -2.13
CA VAL A 57 -0.77 4.73 -2.02
C VAL A 57 -0.52 4.24 -0.58
N ALA A 58 -0.93 4.99 0.44
CA ALA A 58 -0.81 4.55 1.84
C ALA A 58 -1.68 3.31 2.14
N GLN A 59 -2.91 3.26 1.62
CA GLN A 59 -3.78 2.09 1.75
C GLN A 59 -3.19 0.85 1.08
N LEU A 60 -2.65 0.99 -0.14
CA LEU A 60 -1.98 -0.11 -0.84
C LEU A 60 -0.76 -0.61 -0.07
N ARG A 61 0.06 0.29 0.49
CA ARG A 61 1.23 -0.07 1.30
C ARG A 61 0.89 -0.76 2.62
N THR A 62 -0.27 -0.46 3.20
CA THR A 62 -0.73 -1.06 4.47
C THR A 62 -1.65 -2.27 4.27
N GLY A 63 -2.05 -2.55 3.02
CA GLY A 63 -2.96 -3.66 2.69
C GLY A 63 -4.43 -3.37 3.04
N LYS A 64 -4.71 -2.18 3.58
CA LYS A 64 -6.04 -1.68 3.93
C LYS A 64 -6.66 -0.95 2.74
N SER A 65 -6.75 -1.66 1.61
CA SER A 65 -7.20 -1.13 0.34
C SER A 65 -8.55 -1.71 -0.07
N ARG A 66 -9.24 -1.06 -1.01
CA ARG A 66 -10.49 -1.56 -1.61
C ARG A 66 -10.27 -2.66 -2.68
N LEU A 67 -9.25 -3.49 -2.49
CA LEU A 67 -9.04 -4.68 -3.33
C LEU A 67 -9.87 -5.84 -2.79
N ASN A 68 -10.33 -6.72 -3.68
CA ASN A 68 -11.30 -7.76 -3.33
C ASN A 68 -10.80 -8.69 -2.22
N ARG A 69 -9.50 -8.95 -2.09
CA ARG A 69 -8.97 -9.75 -0.97
C ARG A 69 -9.26 -9.11 0.38
N THR A 70 -9.01 -7.81 0.52
CA THR A 70 -9.22 -7.08 1.78
C THR A 70 -10.71 -6.95 2.05
N LEU A 71 -11.51 -6.59 1.03
CA LEU A 71 -12.97 -6.47 1.13
C LEU A 71 -13.63 -7.80 1.51
N TYR A 72 -13.17 -8.92 0.95
CA TYR A 72 -13.67 -10.25 1.31
C TYR A 72 -13.34 -10.61 2.76
N SER A 73 -12.13 -10.26 3.23
CA SER A 73 -11.74 -10.48 4.62
C SER A 73 -12.58 -9.71 5.64
N ILE A 74 -13.19 -8.59 5.24
CA ILE A 74 -14.12 -7.81 6.08
C ILE A 74 -15.60 -8.08 5.74
N GLY A 75 -15.89 -9.08 4.90
CA GLY A 75 -17.26 -9.51 4.59
C GLY A 75 -18.06 -8.58 3.67
N THR A 76 -17.42 -7.62 2.99
CA THR A 76 -18.14 -6.65 2.14
C THR A 76 -18.36 -7.12 0.70
N VAL A 77 -17.63 -8.14 0.25
CA VAL A 77 -17.80 -8.72 -1.08
C VAL A 77 -17.80 -10.24 -0.97
N ASP A 78 -18.56 -10.89 -1.84
CA ASP A 78 -18.71 -12.36 -1.82
C ASP A 78 -17.48 -13.11 -2.33
N THR A 79 -16.59 -12.42 -3.05
CA THR A 79 -15.42 -13.03 -3.67
C THR A 79 -14.16 -12.20 -3.48
N LYS A 80 -13.06 -12.90 -3.14
CA LYS A 80 -11.71 -12.33 -3.09
C LYS A 80 -11.03 -12.25 -4.46
N LEU A 81 -11.68 -12.73 -5.52
CA LEU A 81 -11.07 -12.91 -6.83
C LEU A 81 -11.08 -11.62 -7.64
N CYS A 82 -10.04 -11.41 -8.44
CA CYS A 82 -10.02 -10.37 -9.45
C CYS A 82 -10.96 -10.76 -10.61
N GLU A 83 -11.83 -9.83 -11.00
CA GLU A 83 -12.81 -10.01 -12.08
C GLU A 83 -12.17 -10.46 -13.41
N TRP A 84 -10.93 -10.02 -13.67
CA TRP A 84 -10.27 -10.19 -14.96
C TRP A 84 -9.48 -11.48 -15.11
N CYS A 85 -8.87 -11.97 -14.03
CA CYS A 85 -7.98 -13.13 -14.09
C CYS A 85 -8.36 -14.25 -13.11
N GLN A 86 -9.41 -14.06 -12.31
CA GLN A 86 -9.95 -15.04 -11.37
C GLN A 86 -8.92 -15.55 -10.33
N ARG A 87 -7.90 -14.74 -10.01
CA ARG A 87 -6.93 -15.00 -8.93
C ARG A 87 -7.24 -14.08 -7.74
N PRO A 88 -6.89 -14.46 -6.49
CA PRO A 88 -7.09 -13.58 -5.34
C PRO A 88 -6.47 -12.19 -5.56
N GLU A 89 -7.30 -11.14 -5.49
CA GLU A 89 -6.88 -9.76 -5.77
C GLU A 89 -6.14 -9.17 -4.56
N THR A 90 -4.86 -9.53 -4.44
CA THR A 90 -3.92 -8.95 -3.47
C THR A 90 -3.27 -7.68 -4.02
N VAL A 91 -2.60 -6.89 -3.16
CA VAL A 91 -1.81 -5.72 -3.61
C VAL A 91 -0.73 -6.12 -4.61
N ARG A 92 -0.02 -7.24 -4.37
CA ARG A 92 0.98 -7.77 -5.33
C ARG A 92 0.33 -8.12 -6.66
N HIS A 93 -0.79 -8.83 -6.61
CA HIS A 93 -1.55 -9.17 -7.80
C HIS A 93 -1.94 -7.92 -8.58
N PHE A 94 -2.57 -6.96 -7.90
CA PHE A 94 -3.04 -5.71 -8.48
C PHE A 94 -1.92 -4.89 -9.11
N LEU A 95 -0.76 -4.76 -8.44
CA LEU A 95 0.35 -3.94 -8.93
C LEU A 95 1.15 -4.63 -10.05
N VAL A 96 1.45 -5.92 -9.90
CA VAL A 96 2.52 -6.60 -10.67
C VAL A 96 2.03 -7.77 -11.54
N GLU A 97 0.97 -8.48 -11.16
CA GLU A 97 0.63 -9.77 -11.82
C GLU A 97 -0.63 -9.71 -12.68
N CYS A 98 -1.52 -8.76 -12.41
CA CYS A 98 -2.83 -8.71 -13.03
C CYS A 98 -2.73 -8.53 -14.55
N SER A 99 -3.36 -9.45 -15.29
CA SER A 99 -3.42 -9.49 -16.76
C SER A 99 -4.08 -8.26 -17.37
N ARG A 100 -5.00 -7.61 -16.64
CA ARG A 100 -5.59 -6.32 -17.04
C ARG A 100 -4.52 -5.24 -17.25
N TRP A 101 -3.38 -5.36 -16.56
CA TRP A 101 -2.35 -4.34 -16.50
C TRP A 101 -1.00 -4.82 -17.07
N THR A 102 -0.93 -5.97 -17.75
CA THR A 102 0.32 -6.61 -18.26
C THR A 102 1.16 -5.76 -19.20
N GLY A 103 0.55 -4.90 -20.02
CA GLY A 103 1.29 -3.96 -20.87
C GLY A 103 2.10 -2.90 -20.10
N ASN A 104 1.98 -2.85 -18.77
CA ASN A 104 2.53 -1.80 -17.91
C ASN A 104 3.56 -2.33 -16.89
N HIS A 105 3.86 -3.63 -16.93
CA HIS A 105 4.64 -4.34 -15.90
C HIS A 105 6.12 -3.95 -15.88
N GLU A 106 6.70 -3.65 -17.04
CA GLU A 106 8.11 -3.23 -17.17
C GLU A 106 8.41 -1.94 -16.37
N MET A 107 7.39 -1.09 -16.23
CA MET A 107 7.48 0.23 -15.62
C MET A 107 7.12 0.22 -14.11
N VAL A 108 6.28 -0.72 -13.66
CA VAL A 108 6.08 -0.99 -12.20
C VAL A 108 7.31 -1.67 -11.59
N ARG A 109 8.06 -2.45 -12.39
CA ARG A 109 9.30 -3.11 -11.97
C ARG A 109 10.48 -2.13 -11.83
N CYS A 110 10.45 -1.00 -12.53
CA CYS A 110 11.58 -0.08 -12.59
C CYS A 110 11.59 0.97 -11.47
N VAL A 111 10.44 1.49 -11.03
CA VAL A 111 10.36 2.45 -9.92
C VAL A 111 8.95 2.39 -9.32
N LEU A 112 8.80 2.75 -8.04
CA LEU A 112 7.66 3.54 -7.56
C LEU A 112 7.51 4.88 -8.33
N SER A 113 7.44 4.83 -9.65
CA SER A 113 7.00 5.85 -10.60
C SER A 113 7.20 5.38 -12.02
N PRO A 114 6.08 5.14 -12.66
CA PRO A 114 5.75 5.97 -13.80
C PRO A 114 4.39 6.59 -13.61
N ARG A 115 4.39 7.91 -13.42
CA ARG A 115 3.25 8.74 -13.01
C ARG A 115 1.92 8.30 -13.62
N ARG A 116 1.83 8.08 -14.94
CA ARG A 116 0.56 7.82 -15.63
C ARG A 116 -0.11 6.46 -15.30
N LEU A 117 0.67 5.42 -15.00
CA LEU A 117 0.14 4.08 -14.75
C LEU A 117 -0.20 3.86 -13.28
N VAL A 118 0.63 4.41 -12.39
CA VAL A 118 0.28 4.57 -10.99
C VAL A 118 -0.99 5.40 -10.88
N GLN A 119 -1.10 6.52 -11.63
CA GLN A 119 -2.32 7.34 -11.69
C GLN A 119 -3.57 6.51 -12.05
N ARG A 120 -3.52 5.70 -13.12
CA ARG A 120 -4.70 4.92 -13.54
C ARG A 120 -5.08 3.82 -12.54
N LYS A 121 -4.09 3.17 -11.92
CA LYS A 121 -4.33 2.19 -10.84
C LYS A 121 -4.88 2.87 -9.58
N VAL A 122 -4.33 4.02 -9.22
CA VAL A 122 -4.81 4.87 -8.12
C VAL A 122 -6.24 5.31 -8.40
N GLN A 123 -6.56 5.78 -9.60
CA GLN A 123 -7.92 6.12 -10.03
C GLN A 123 -8.87 4.93 -10.01
N ASP A 124 -8.41 3.71 -10.30
CA ASP A 124 -9.25 2.51 -10.21
C ASP A 124 -9.62 2.21 -8.75
N VAL A 125 -8.65 2.31 -7.84
CA VAL A 125 -8.91 2.20 -6.40
C VAL A 125 -9.80 3.34 -5.94
N ALA A 126 -9.56 4.58 -6.35
CA ALA A 126 -10.38 5.75 -6.03
C ALA A 126 -11.84 5.56 -6.45
N ARG A 127 -12.10 5.07 -7.67
CA ARG A 127 -13.47 4.77 -8.12
C ARG A 127 -14.14 3.72 -7.24
N ARG A 128 -13.40 2.71 -6.79
CA ARG A 128 -13.90 1.70 -5.85
C ARG A 128 -14.13 2.29 -4.46
N GLU A 129 -13.33 3.28 -4.03
CA GLU A 129 -13.57 4.03 -2.79
C GLU A 129 -14.87 4.84 -2.87
N SER A 130 -15.06 5.64 -3.92
CA SER A 130 -16.28 6.45 -4.08
C SER A 130 -17.55 5.60 -4.19
N ARG A 131 -17.46 4.42 -4.82
CA ARG A 131 -18.55 3.44 -4.82
C ARG A 131 -18.87 2.93 -3.41
N TRP A 132 -17.88 2.86 -2.53
CA TRP A 132 -18.03 2.38 -1.15
C TRP A 132 -18.59 3.46 -0.22
N ASP A 133 -18.14 4.70 -0.36
CA ASP A 133 -18.67 5.84 0.40
C ASP A 133 -20.16 6.06 0.07
N ALA A 134 -20.54 5.91 -1.21
CA ALA A 134 -21.93 5.94 -1.65
C ALA A 134 -22.77 4.77 -1.09
N THR A 135 -22.16 3.63 -0.75
CA THR A 135 -22.85 2.51 -0.09
C THR A 135 -22.92 2.66 1.43
N GLN A 136 -22.03 3.46 2.06
CA GLN A 136 -22.14 3.78 3.50
C GLN A 136 -23.21 4.83 3.79
N GLU A 137 -23.55 5.69 2.83
CA GLU A 137 -24.65 6.65 2.95
C GLU A 137 -26.03 5.96 3.10
N VAL A 138 -26.14 4.67 2.77
CA VAL A 138 -27.36 3.86 2.92
C VAL A 138 -27.41 3.11 4.27
N LEU A 139 -26.34 3.16 5.06
CA LEU A 139 -26.20 2.44 6.34
C LEU A 139 -26.10 3.36 7.58
N GLU A 140 -26.49 4.63 7.47
CA GLU A 140 -26.76 5.45 8.65
C GLU A 140 -28.12 5.03 9.25
N GLU A 141 -28.08 4.13 10.24
CA GLU A 141 -29.24 3.74 11.03
C GLU A 141 -29.84 4.95 11.78
N PRO A 142 -31.18 5.01 11.97
CA PRO A 142 -31.83 6.11 12.70
C PRO A 142 -31.35 6.18 14.16
N PRO A 143 -31.44 7.35 14.80
CA PRO A 143 -30.93 7.54 16.15
C PRO A 143 -31.56 6.55 17.11
N ILE A 144 -30.70 5.85 17.86
CA ILE A 144 -31.10 4.92 18.90
C ILE A 144 -31.92 5.70 19.94
N MET A 145 -33.21 5.34 20.05
CA MET A 145 -34.12 5.79 21.11
C MET A 145 -33.73 5.20 22.46
#